data_AF-A0A7C1VFZ5-F1
#
_entry.id   AF-A0A7C1VFZ5-F1
#
_cell.length_a   1.000
_cell.length_b   1.000
_cell.length_c   1.000
_cell.angle_alpha   90.00
_cell.angle_beta   90.00
_cell.angle_gamma   90.00
#
_symmetry.space_group_name_H-M   'P 1'
#
loop_
_entity.id
_entity.type
_entity.pdbx_description
1 polymer ?
#
loop_
_entity_poly.entity_id
_entity_poly.type
_entity_poly.pdbx_seq_one_letter_code
_entity_poly.pdbx_strand_id
1 'polypeptide(L)' 'MGVEKNVGLNKMPRQGTHLGIRVKVCFNDDADNTIGGRVIREDMEEPFRTIIALDDERVVLATECQYQPTYWRR' A
#
# COMPACT_ATOMS: atom_id res chain seq x y z
N MET A 1 -9.09 -19.78 5.53
CA MET A 1 -8.58 -19.62 4.15
C MET A 1 -9.63 -18.86 3.36
N GLY A 2 -9.33 -17.64 2.89
CA GLY A 2 -10.27 -16.83 2.10
C GLY A 2 -9.89 -16.86 0.62
N VAL A 3 -10.89 -16.87 -0.27
CA VAL A 3 -10.70 -16.78 -1.73
C VAL A 3 -11.38 -15.50 -2.21
N GLU A 4 -10.61 -14.61 -2.82
CA GLU A 4 -11.13 -13.36 -3.38
C GLU A 4 -11.52 -13.59 -4.84
N LYS A 5 -12.77 -13.26 -5.21
CA LYS A 5 -13.33 -13.55 -6.55
C LYS A 5 -12.61 -12.82 -7.69
N ASN A 6 -11.89 -11.75 -7.36
CA ASN A 6 -11.18 -10.90 -8.32
C ASN A 6 -9.66 -11.12 -8.33
N VAL A 7 -9.16 -12.10 -7.58
CA VAL A 7 -7.74 -12.45 -7.54
C VAL A 7 -7.57 -13.88 -8.06
N GLY A 8 -6.81 -14.05 -9.14
CA GLY A 8 -6.50 -15.34 -9.74
C GLY A 8 -5.22 -15.27 -10.57
N LEU A 9 -4.83 -16.40 -11.17
CA LEU A 9 -3.56 -16.51 -11.91
C LEU A 9 -3.37 -15.42 -12.98
N ASN A 10 -4.44 -15.11 -13.73
CA ASN A 10 -4.44 -14.12 -14.81
C ASN A 10 -5.46 -13.00 -14.57
N LYS A 11 -5.93 -12.84 -13.32
CA LYS A 11 -6.97 -11.88 -12.96
C LYS A 11 -6.52 -11.13 -11.71
N MET A 12 -6.44 -9.81 -11.81
CA MET A 12 -6.23 -8.92 -10.68
C MET A 12 -7.26 -7.79 -10.72
N PRO A 13 -7.61 -7.21 -9.55
CA PRO A 13 -8.43 -6.00 -9.50
C PRO A 13 -7.77 -4.86 -10.25
N ARG A 14 -8.57 -3.95 -10.82
CA ARG A 14 -8.05 -2.72 -11.43
C ARG A 14 -7.19 -1.96 -10.43
N GLN A 15 -5.96 -1.63 -10.84
CA GLN A 15 -5.01 -0.92 -9.98
C GLN A 15 -5.20 0.60 -10.05
N GLY A 16 -5.00 1.28 -8.93
CA GLY A 16 -5.10 2.73 -8.80
C GLY A 16 -3.85 3.49 -9.23
N THR A 17 -3.91 4.82 -9.09
CA THR A 17 -2.84 5.74 -9.52
C THR A 17 -1.64 5.74 -8.59
N HIS A 18 -1.78 5.28 -7.35
CA HIS A 18 -0.68 5.21 -6.40
C HIS A 18 0.18 3.95 -6.56
N LEU A 19 -0.18 3.01 -7.42
CA LEU A 19 0.68 1.87 -7.71
C LEU A 19 2.08 2.32 -8.13
N GLY A 20 3.10 1.78 -7.46
CA GLY A 20 4.51 2.08 -7.71
C GLY A 20 5.00 3.40 -7.12
N ILE A 21 4.14 4.19 -6.48
CA ILE A 21 4.50 5.47 -5.85
C ILE A 21 5.33 5.24 -4.58
N ARG A 22 6.29 6.14 -4.38
CA ARG A 22 7.09 6.24 -3.16
C ARG A 22 6.31 6.93 -2.05
N VAL A 23 6.28 6.32 -0.88
CA VAL A 23 5.54 6.80 0.29
C VAL A 23 6.43 6.86 1.52
N LYS A 24 6.06 7.71 2.47
CA LYS A 24 6.49 7.61 3.87
C LYS A 24 5.39 6.93 4.66
N VAL A 25 5.77 6.03 5.54
CA VAL A 25 4.86 5.23 6.38
C VAL A 25 5.18 5.51 7.85
N CYS A 26 4.15 5.73 8.67
CA CYS A 26 4.26 5.70 10.13
C CYS A 26 3.23 4.72 10.71
N PHE A 27 3.43 4.39 11.98
CA PHE A 27 2.58 3.47 12.74
C PHE A 27 2.07 4.16 13.98
N ASN A 28 0.86 3.80 14.44
CA ASN A 28 0.26 4.35 15.66
C ASN A 28 0.21 5.90 15.68
N ASP A 29 0.02 6.52 14.51
CA ASP A 29 -0.01 7.97 14.32
C ASP A 29 1.29 8.71 14.74
N ASP A 30 2.41 7.99 14.89
CA ASP A 30 3.73 8.56 15.20
C ASP A 30 4.40 9.15 13.94
N ALA A 31 3.97 10.36 13.56
CA ALA A 31 4.44 11.04 12.36
C ALA A 31 5.91 11.49 12.40
N ASP A 32 6.54 11.50 13.58
CA ASP A 32 7.95 11.83 13.75
C ASP A 32 8.86 10.66 13.37
N ASN A 33 8.37 9.42 13.51
CA ASN A 33 9.10 8.20 13.18
C ASN A 33 8.54 7.54 11.91
N THR A 34 9.08 7.95 10.76
CA THR A 34 8.66 7.41 9.46
C THR A 34 9.71 6.50 8.82
N ILE A 35 9.23 5.51 8.08
CA ILE A 35 10.03 4.66 7.19
C ILE A 35 9.57 4.85 5.74
N GLY A 36 10.51 4.79 4.80
CA GLY A 36 10.17 4.82 3.38
C GLY A 36 9.55 3.51 2.91
N GLY A 37 8.75 3.58 1.85
CA GLY A 37 8.19 2.40 1.20
C GLY A 37 7.70 2.69 -0.20
N ARG A 38 7.24 1.64 -0.88
CA ARG A 38 6.64 1.71 -2.22
C ARG A 38 5.32 0.96 -2.21
N VAL A 39 4.28 1.58 -2.78
CA VAL A 39 2.99 0.90 -2.99
C VAL A 39 3.19 -0.15 -4.07
N ILE A 40 2.98 -1.42 -3.72
CA ILE A 40 3.16 -2.57 -4.64
C ILE A 40 1.83 -3.18 -5.11
N ARG A 41 0.72 -2.74 -4.51
CA ARG A 41 -0.65 -3.07 -4.93
C ARG A 41 -1.58 -1.97 -4.43
N GLU A 42 -2.53 -1.56 -5.25
CA GLU A 42 -3.60 -0.63 -4.88
C GLU A 42 -4.87 -1.02 -5.64
N ASP A 43 -5.70 -1.85 -5.03
CA ASP A 43 -6.93 -2.30 -5.67
C ASP A 43 -8.03 -1.22 -5.60
N MET A 44 -8.52 -0.79 -6.76
CA MET A 44 -9.65 0.14 -6.89
C MET A 44 -11.01 -0.58 -7.00
N GLU A 45 -10.99 -1.90 -6.84
CA GLU A 45 -12.12 -2.81 -6.90
C GLU A 45 -11.94 -3.85 -5.78
N GLU A 46 -12.99 -4.60 -5.44
CA GLU A 46 -12.91 -5.66 -4.42
C GLU A 46 -11.69 -6.57 -4.70
N PRO A 47 -10.78 -6.77 -3.72
CA PRO A 47 -10.96 -6.59 -2.28
C PRO A 47 -10.54 -5.23 -1.69
N PHE A 48 -10.27 -4.22 -2.51
CA PHE A 48 -9.86 -2.87 -2.06
C PHE A 48 -8.63 -2.88 -1.15
N ARG A 49 -7.64 -3.73 -1.47
CA ARG A 49 -6.40 -3.83 -0.71
C ARG A 49 -5.32 -2.95 -1.30
N THR A 50 -4.68 -2.19 -0.43
CA THR A 50 -3.43 -1.49 -0.73
C THR A 50 -2.32 -2.13 0.08
N ILE A 51 -1.23 -2.51 -0.59
CA ILE A 51 -0.07 -3.17 -0.01
C ILE A 51 1.17 -2.32 -0.27
N ILE A 52 1.97 -2.15 0.77
CA ILE A 52 3.17 -1.32 0.76
C ILE A 52 4.37 -2.19 1.15
N ALA A 53 5.39 -2.21 0.30
CA ALA A 53 6.69 -2.77 0.63
C ALA A 53 7.54 -1.67 1.28
N LEU A 54 7.96 -1.89 2.52
CA LEU A 54 8.84 -0.98 3.26
C LEU A 54 10.30 -1.20 2.85
N ASP A 55 11.14 -0.19 3.09
CA ASP A 55 12.57 -0.26 2.77
C ASP A 55 13.35 -1.27 3.60
N ASP A 56 12.80 -1.70 4.73
CA ASP A 56 13.37 -2.73 5.60
C ASP A 56 12.82 -4.14 5.33
N GLU A 57 12.35 -4.37 4.10
CA GLU A 57 11.87 -5.67 3.59
C GLU A 57 10.54 -6.16 4.18
N ARG A 58 9.94 -5.41 5.11
CA ARG A 58 8.58 -5.69 5.60
C ARG A 58 7.53 -5.32 4.56
N VAL A 59 6.39 -6.01 4.62
CA VAL A 59 5.22 -5.72 3.77
C VAL A 59 4.02 -5.50 4.68
N VAL A 60 3.32 -4.39 4.49
CA VAL A 60 2.18 -3.99 5.31
C VAL A 60 0.97 -3.66 4.45
N LEU A 61 -0.22 -3.83 5.02
CA LEU A 61 -1.47 -3.32 4.46
C LEU A 61 -1.63 -1.84 4.81
N ALA A 62 -2.29 -1.09 3.94
CA ALA A 62 -2.71 0.28 4.24
C ALA A 62 -3.62 0.39 5.47
N THR A 63 -4.24 -0.70 5.92
CA THR A 63 -5.04 -0.75 7.15
C THR A 63 -4.20 -0.93 8.42
N GLU A 64 -2.90 -1.18 8.30
CA GLU A 64 -1.97 -1.43 9.40
C GLU A 64 -1.06 -0.22 9.69
N CYS A 65 -1.15 0.85 8.88
CA CYS A 65 -0.28 2.01 8.95
C CYS A 65 -0.93 3.27 8.36
N GLN A 66 -0.37 4.44 8.65
CA GLN A 66 -0.64 5.68 7.95
C GLN A 66 0.48 5.92 6.91
N TYR A 67 0.15 6.44 5.74
CA TYR A 67 1.15 6.70 4.69
C TYR A 67 0.82 7.93 3.86
N GLN A 68 1.86 8.55 3.29
CA GLN A 68 1.74 9.73 2.42
C GLN A 68 2.72 9.67 1.24
N PRO A 69 2.34 10.12 0.03
CA PRO A 69 3.26 10.21 -1.11
C PRO A 69 4.41 11.20 -0.88
N THR A 70 5.63 10.85 -1.28
CA THR A 70 6.81 11.71 -1.05
C THR A 70 6.86 12.97 -1.90
N TYR A 71 6.11 13.02 -3.02
CA TYR A 71 6.00 14.24 -3.85
C TYR A 71 4.96 15.23 -3.31
N TRP A 72 4.27 14.90 -2.21
CA TRP A 72 3.37 15.83 -1.52
C TRP A 72 4.19 16.81 -0.66
N ARG A 73 4.92 17.71 -1.32
CA ARG A 73 5.45 18.94 -0.72
C ARG A 73 4.67 20.11 -1.31
N ARG A 74 3.78 20.70 -0.50
CA ARG A 74 3.33 22.09 -0.64
C ARG A 74 3.98 22.89 0.47
#